data_AF-A0A0E3SFY8-F1
#
_entry.id   AF-A0A0E3SFY8-F1
#
_cell.length_a   1.000
_cell.length_b   1.000
_cell.length_c   1.000
_cell.angle_alpha   90.00
_cell.angle_beta   90.00
_cell.angle_gamma   90.00
#
_symmetry.space_group_name_H-M   'P 1'
#
loop_
_entity.id
_entity.type
_entity.pdbx_description
1 polymer ?
#
loop_
_entity_poly.entity_id
_entity_poly.type
_entity_poly.pdbx_seq_one_letter_code
_entity_poly.pdbx_strand_id
1 'polypeptide(L)'
;MLDSEVIWTEYRKLETEFLDCLQYVPLIEDHYNVWSQMLGDILLKTGNLLDLFFGKLIFDPVFDDVESIRKEREKIKLNKLQCGIINYYYAFNEYYRLYDREIYILNPQKAENAIKKIIPFSDWLPEKLISKNNQLEWWDAYTKIKCNRFTNKREATLKVTLEALSALFVLLSLYPDTKKLLVYKSIIKSRYTGDHINVLIKGSIKKNKGLKEHEIILVETPLFGYVFEGSDSNRQKETCYFDHQLAGICV
;
A
#
# COMPACT_ATOMS: atom_id res chain seq x y z
N MET A 1 13.39 -8.34 -13.32
CA MET A 1 13.19 -8.49 -11.86
C MET A 1 13.18 -7.11 -11.24
N LEU A 2 12.23 -6.84 -10.36
CA LEU A 2 12.17 -5.58 -9.63
C LEU A 2 13.27 -5.57 -8.55
N ASP A 3 14.21 -4.63 -8.63
CA ASP A 3 15.27 -4.53 -7.62
C ASP A 3 14.69 -3.96 -6.31
N SER A 4 14.39 -4.88 -5.39
CA SER A 4 13.81 -4.56 -4.09
C SER A 4 14.72 -3.68 -3.25
N GLU A 5 16.04 -3.78 -3.41
CA GLU A 5 17.01 -2.95 -2.67
C GLU A 5 16.94 -1.50 -3.15
N VAL A 6 16.87 -1.30 -4.48
CA VAL A 6 16.76 0.04 -5.06
C VAL A 6 15.47 0.72 -4.64
N ILE A 7 14.31 0.05 -4.74
CA ILE A 7 13.04 0.68 -4.32
C ILE A 7 13.02 0.95 -2.83
N TRP A 8 13.49 0.01 -2.02
CA TRP A 8 13.53 0.21 -0.58
C TRP A 8 14.40 1.42 -0.24
N THR A 9 15.57 1.55 -0.88
CA THR A 9 16.46 2.70 -0.73
C THR A 9 15.78 4.01 -1.14
N GLU A 10 15.06 4.05 -2.25
CA GLU A 10 14.32 5.23 -2.68
C GLU A 10 13.18 5.57 -1.70
N TYR A 11 12.42 4.58 -1.23
CA TYR A 11 11.42 4.77 -0.19
C TYR A 11 12.03 5.36 1.09
N ARG A 12 13.18 4.84 1.54
CA ARG A 12 13.88 5.38 2.73
C ARG A 12 14.29 6.84 2.57
N LYS A 13 14.72 7.25 1.37
CA LYS A 13 15.04 8.66 1.08
C LYS A 13 13.80 9.53 1.18
N LEU A 14 12.69 9.11 0.57
CA LEU A 14 11.42 9.83 0.61
C LEU A 14 10.88 9.97 2.03
N GLU A 15 10.96 8.90 2.82
CA GLU A 15 10.57 8.94 4.23
C GLU A 15 11.46 9.90 5.03
N THR A 16 12.77 9.90 4.79
CA THR A 16 13.71 10.82 5.46
C THR A 16 13.40 12.27 5.09
N GLU A 17 13.20 12.57 3.80
CA GLU A 17 12.78 13.91 3.33
C GLU A 17 11.46 14.33 4.02
N PHE A 18 10.49 13.43 4.16
CA PHE A 18 9.24 13.73 4.84
C PHE A 18 9.44 14.00 6.33
N LEU A 19 10.23 13.19 7.03
CA LEU A 19 10.57 13.39 8.44
C LEU A 19 11.29 14.72 8.68
N ASP A 20 12.16 15.15 7.76
CA ASP A 20 12.79 16.46 7.80
C ASP A 20 11.77 17.60 7.67
N CYS A 21 10.75 17.43 6.83
CA CYS A 21 9.63 18.37 6.75
C CYS A 21 8.87 18.47 8.08
N LEU A 22 8.69 17.35 8.78
CA LEU A 22 8.02 17.32 10.08
C LEU A 22 8.77 18.11 11.17
N GLN A 23 10.06 18.38 11.02
CA GLN A 23 10.80 19.24 11.95
C GLN A 23 10.28 20.69 11.96
N TYR A 24 9.64 21.13 10.87
CA TYR A 24 9.07 22.47 10.71
C TYR A 24 7.55 22.49 10.76
N VAL A 25 6.91 21.43 10.27
CA VAL A 25 5.44 21.30 10.22
C VAL A 25 5.04 20.04 10.99
N PRO A 26 4.75 20.15 12.30
CA PRO A 26 4.38 19.02 13.12
C PRO A 26 3.20 18.24 12.55
N LEU A 27 3.24 16.91 12.68
CA LEU A 27 2.17 16.03 12.20
C LEU A 27 0.96 16.04 13.15
N ILE A 28 0.18 17.12 13.08
CA ILE A 28 -1.07 17.35 13.80
C ILE A 28 -2.19 17.68 12.79
N GLU A 29 -3.45 17.45 13.16
CA GLU A 29 -4.58 17.59 12.23
C GLU A 29 -4.73 19.00 11.67
N ASP A 30 -4.48 20.03 12.48
CA ASP A 30 -4.49 21.43 12.04
C ASP A 30 -3.51 21.72 10.89
N HIS A 31 -2.45 20.90 10.76
CA HIS A 31 -1.44 21.05 9.73
C HIS A 31 -1.67 20.16 8.50
N TYR A 32 -2.73 19.35 8.48
CA TYR A 32 -2.96 18.39 7.39
C TYR A 32 -3.11 19.03 6.02
N ASN A 33 -3.63 20.25 5.98
CA ASN A 33 -3.82 21.03 4.75
C ASN A 33 -2.63 21.95 4.41
N VAL A 34 -1.55 21.93 5.21
CA VAL A 34 -0.31 22.64 4.87
C VAL A 34 0.28 22.00 3.63
N TRP A 35 0.64 22.83 2.66
CA TRP A 35 1.28 22.42 1.41
C TRP A 35 2.65 23.09 1.31
N SER A 36 3.58 22.45 0.60
CA SER A 36 4.89 23.04 0.29
C SER A 36 5.42 22.47 -1.02
N GLN A 37 6.41 23.15 -1.61
CA GLN A 37 7.09 22.63 -2.81
C GLN A 37 7.76 21.28 -2.53
N MET A 38 8.32 21.12 -1.33
CA MET A 38 8.97 19.90 -0.86
C MET A 38 7.98 18.73 -0.77
N LEU A 39 6.79 18.95 -0.19
CA LEU A 39 5.72 17.95 -0.18
C LEU A 39 5.29 17.58 -1.60
N GLY A 40 5.24 18.56 -2.52
CA GLY A 40 5.01 18.32 -3.94
C GLY A 40 6.06 17.42 -4.60
N ASP A 41 7.35 17.61 -4.29
CA ASP A 41 8.43 16.74 -4.77
C ASP A 41 8.32 15.32 -4.19
N ILE A 42 8.06 15.20 -2.89
CA ILE A 42 7.89 13.91 -2.22
C ILE A 42 6.69 13.16 -2.81
N LEU A 43 5.54 13.82 -2.98
CA LEU A 43 4.34 13.22 -3.56
C LEU A 43 4.59 12.76 -5.01
N LEU A 44 5.23 13.58 -5.83
CA LEU A 44 5.51 13.25 -7.22
C LEU A 44 6.45 12.04 -7.34
N LYS A 45 7.54 12.02 -6.55
CA LYS A 45 8.47 10.89 -6.51
C LYS A 45 7.78 9.62 -5.98
N THR A 46 6.98 9.74 -4.92
CA THR A 46 6.24 8.61 -4.32
C THR A 46 5.22 8.02 -5.29
N GLY A 47 4.40 8.87 -5.92
CA GLY A 47 3.41 8.42 -6.91
C GLY A 47 4.06 7.79 -8.14
N ASN A 48 5.17 8.34 -8.64
CA ASN A 48 5.95 7.72 -9.71
C ASN A 48 6.51 6.36 -9.30
N LEU A 49 7.04 6.24 -8.08
CA LEU A 49 7.57 4.98 -7.58
C LEU A 49 6.47 3.93 -7.40
N LEU A 50 5.29 4.33 -6.92
CA LEU A 50 4.10 3.49 -6.84
C LEU A 50 3.63 2.99 -8.21
N ASP A 51 3.50 3.89 -9.19
CA ASP A 51 3.09 3.55 -10.55
C ASP A 51 4.07 2.56 -11.19
N LEU A 52 5.38 2.82 -11.06
CA LEU A 52 6.42 1.90 -11.50
C LEU A 52 6.39 0.56 -10.76
N PHE A 53 6.14 0.58 -9.44
CA PHE A 53 6.07 -0.61 -8.62
C PHE A 53 4.94 -1.52 -9.09
N PHE A 54 3.71 -0.98 -9.18
CA PHE A 54 2.56 -1.72 -9.67
C PHE A 54 2.74 -2.20 -11.12
N GLY A 55 3.27 -1.34 -11.99
CA GLY A 55 3.54 -1.67 -13.39
C GLY A 55 4.55 -2.81 -13.56
N LYS A 56 5.48 -3.02 -12.62
CA LYS A 56 6.35 -4.21 -12.61
C LYS A 56 5.70 -5.40 -11.90
N LEU A 57 5.03 -5.15 -10.78
CA LEU A 57 4.33 -6.16 -9.98
C LEU A 57 3.33 -6.94 -10.83
N ILE A 58 2.62 -6.24 -11.73
CA ILE A 58 1.63 -6.87 -12.58
C ILE A 58 2.24 -7.88 -13.54
N PHE A 59 3.53 -7.84 -13.86
CA PHE A 59 4.20 -8.83 -14.71
C PHE A 59 5.14 -9.76 -13.94
N ASP A 60 5.12 -9.72 -12.61
CA ASP A 60 6.00 -10.56 -11.81
C ASP A 60 5.55 -12.03 -11.80
N PRO A 61 6.44 -13.00 -12.07
CA PRO A 61 6.11 -14.43 -12.09
C PRO A 61 5.49 -14.95 -10.80
N VAL A 62 5.74 -14.30 -9.65
CA VAL A 62 5.15 -14.71 -8.36
C VAL A 62 3.61 -14.65 -8.35
N PHE A 63 3.00 -13.97 -9.32
CA PHE A 63 1.55 -13.86 -9.48
C PHE A 63 0.99 -14.58 -10.71
N ASP A 64 1.75 -15.49 -11.34
CA ASP A 64 1.28 -16.23 -12.53
C ASP A 64 0.02 -17.06 -12.26
N ASP A 65 -0.14 -17.55 -11.03
CA ASP A 65 -1.28 -18.36 -10.59
C ASP A 65 -2.48 -17.52 -10.08
N VAL A 66 -2.40 -16.19 -10.11
CA VAL A 66 -3.46 -15.30 -9.60
C VAL A 66 -4.36 -14.86 -10.75
N GLU A 67 -5.59 -15.37 -10.77
CA GLU A 67 -6.56 -15.16 -11.86
C GLU A 67 -6.84 -13.68 -12.16
N SER A 68 -7.06 -12.87 -11.12
CA SER A 68 -7.34 -11.43 -11.26
C SER A 68 -6.20 -10.69 -11.96
N ILE A 69 -4.96 -11.02 -11.61
CA ILE A 69 -3.75 -10.43 -12.17
C ILE A 69 -3.57 -10.91 -13.61
N ARG A 70 -3.80 -12.20 -13.90
CA ARG A 70 -3.73 -12.74 -15.26
C ARG A 70 -4.71 -12.04 -16.22
N LYS A 71 -5.96 -11.84 -15.80
CA LYS A 71 -6.97 -11.12 -16.59
C LYS A 71 -6.54 -9.69 -16.91
N GLU A 72 -5.99 -8.96 -15.94
CA GLU A 72 -5.50 -7.60 -16.18
C GLU A 72 -4.26 -7.59 -17.11
N ARG A 73 -3.31 -8.54 -16.97
CA ARG A 73 -2.18 -8.68 -17.91
C ARG A 73 -2.63 -8.84 -19.35
N GLU A 74 -3.65 -9.67 -19.60
CA GLU A 74 -4.19 -9.89 -20.93
C GLU A 74 -4.83 -8.63 -21.51
N LYS A 75 -5.61 -7.89 -20.71
CA LYS A 75 -6.18 -6.60 -21.12
C LYS A 75 -5.10 -5.59 -21.53
N ILE A 76 -3.99 -5.53 -20.78
CA ILE A 76 -2.87 -4.63 -21.06
C ILE A 76 -2.17 -5.04 -22.36
N LYS A 77 -1.92 -6.35 -22.56
CA LYS A 77 -1.32 -6.88 -23.79
C LYS A 77 -2.17 -6.61 -25.04
N LEU A 78 -3.49 -6.80 -24.93
CA LEU A 78 -4.42 -6.64 -26.04
C LEU A 78 -4.62 -5.17 -26.42
N ASN A 79 -4.81 -4.29 -25.44
CA ASN A 79 -5.23 -2.92 -25.71
C ASN A 79 -4.07 -1.92 -25.80
N LYS A 80 -2.81 -2.34 -25.55
CA LYS A 80 -1.63 -1.46 -25.43
C LYS A 80 -1.86 -0.28 -24.47
N LEU A 81 -2.76 -0.44 -23.50
CA LEU A 81 -3.14 0.62 -22.57
C LEU A 81 -2.09 0.78 -21.48
N GLN A 82 -1.88 2.02 -21.04
CA GLN A 82 -1.22 2.27 -19.77
C GLN A 82 -2.14 1.78 -18.64
N CYS A 83 -1.55 1.13 -17.63
CA CYS A 83 -2.30 0.72 -16.45
C CYS A 83 -2.72 1.94 -15.66
N GLY A 84 -4.03 2.14 -15.49
CA GLY A 84 -4.54 3.11 -14.52
C GLY A 84 -4.55 2.53 -13.12
N ILE A 85 -4.68 3.40 -12.11
CA ILE A 85 -4.81 3.01 -10.70
C ILE A 85 -5.96 2.01 -10.46
N ILE A 86 -7.03 2.12 -11.25
CA ILE A 86 -8.18 1.21 -11.19
C ILE A 86 -7.84 -0.20 -11.68
N ASN A 87 -6.92 -0.34 -12.64
CA ASN A 87 -6.45 -1.66 -13.09
C ASN A 87 -5.67 -2.33 -11.97
N TYR A 88 -4.87 -1.56 -11.22
CA TYR A 88 -4.15 -2.09 -10.07
C TYR A 88 -5.10 -2.54 -8.95
N TYR A 89 -6.19 -1.82 -8.73
CA TYR A 89 -7.26 -2.30 -7.86
C TYR A 89 -7.76 -3.68 -8.30
N TYR A 90 -8.22 -3.83 -9.55
CA TYR A 90 -8.77 -5.10 -10.03
C TYR A 90 -7.74 -6.23 -10.02
N ALA A 91 -6.48 -5.94 -10.32
CA ALA A 91 -5.41 -6.93 -10.28
C ALA A 91 -5.14 -7.42 -8.85
N PHE A 92 -4.92 -6.48 -7.93
CA PHE A 92 -4.27 -6.78 -6.65
C PHE A 92 -5.20 -6.88 -5.45
N ASN A 93 -6.45 -6.41 -5.57
CA ASN A 93 -7.31 -6.33 -4.41
C ASN A 93 -7.73 -7.70 -3.85
N GLU A 94 -8.00 -8.67 -4.72
CA GLU A 94 -8.33 -10.04 -4.29
C GLU A 94 -7.17 -10.69 -3.51
N TYR A 95 -5.94 -10.44 -3.97
CA TYR A 95 -4.75 -11.04 -3.39
C TYR A 95 -4.28 -10.33 -2.11
N TYR A 96 -4.17 -9.00 -2.14
CA TYR A 96 -3.61 -8.23 -1.03
C TYR A 96 -4.65 -7.63 -0.09
N ARG A 97 -5.90 -7.47 -0.53
CA ARG A 97 -6.97 -6.74 0.18
C ARG A 97 -6.53 -5.35 0.63
N LEU A 98 -6.03 -4.55 -0.29
CA LEU A 98 -5.34 -3.29 0.07
C LEU A 98 -6.27 -2.31 0.82
N TYR A 99 -7.58 -2.34 0.57
CA TYR A 99 -8.56 -1.44 1.20
C TYR A 99 -8.73 -1.59 2.71
N ASP A 100 -8.27 -2.69 3.32
CA ASP A 100 -8.37 -2.93 4.77
C ASP A 100 -7.02 -2.90 5.48
N ARG A 101 -5.95 -2.52 4.77
CA ARG A 101 -4.60 -2.51 5.35
C ARG A 101 -4.36 -1.24 6.15
N GLU A 102 -4.41 -1.40 7.46
CA GLU A 102 -4.08 -0.37 8.43
C GLU A 102 -2.57 -0.19 8.59
N ILE A 103 -2.12 1.06 8.55
CA ILE A 103 -0.76 1.49 8.86
C ILE A 103 -0.80 2.35 10.11
N TYR A 104 0.14 2.10 11.02
CA TYR A 104 0.34 2.88 12.23
C TYR A 104 1.31 4.02 11.95
N ILE A 105 0.97 5.24 12.36
CA ILE A 105 1.91 6.37 12.31
C ILE A 105 2.77 6.34 13.57
N LEU A 106 4.07 6.15 13.39
CA LEU A 106 5.06 6.22 14.44
C LEU A 106 5.61 7.65 14.45
N ASN A 107 4.88 8.60 15.05
CA ASN A 107 5.35 9.99 15.13
C ASN A 107 6.28 10.17 16.34
N PRO A 108 7.58 10.44 16.15
CA PRO A 108 8.50 10.64 17.27
C PRO A 108 8.22 11.94 18.07
N GLN A 109 7.50 12.91 17.49
CA GLN A 109 7.28 14.23 18.09
C GLN A 109 6.08 14.29 19.05
N LYS A 110 5.19 13.29 19.05
CA LYS A 110 4.05 13.24 19.98
C LYS A 110 4.35 12.27 21.13
N ALA A 111 4.70 12.83 22.28
CA ALA A 111 4.78 12.10 23.55
C ALA A 111 3.41 11.66 24.10
N GLU A 112 2.31 12.13 23.51
CA GLU A 112 0.94 11.79 23.93
C GLU A 112 0.41 10.61 23.11
N ASN A 113 0.68 9.39 23.59
CA ASN A 113 0.01 8.07 23.53
C ASN A 113 -1.10 7.70 22.50
N ALA A 114 -1.57 8.58 21.62
CA ALA A 114 -2.56 8.23 20.61
C ALA A 114 -1.86 7.70 19.35
N ILE A 115 -1.72 6.38 19.29
CA ILE A 115 -1.37 5.68 18.06
C ILE A 115 -2.43 6.00 17.01
N LYS A 116 -2.07 6.76 15.97
CA LYS A 116 -2.97 7.07 14.85
C LYS A 116 -2.80 6.04 13.74
N LYS A 117 -3.93 5.62 13.16
CA LYS A 117 -3.99 4.68 12.04
C LYS A 117 -4.35 5.40 10.74
N ILE A 118 -3.86 4.89 9.62
CA ILE A 118 -4.21 5.30 8.25
C ILE A 118 -4.53 4.05 7.44
N ILE A 119 -5.51 4.14 6.54
CA ILE A 119 -5.82 3.09 5.56
C ILE A 119 -5.66 3.73 4.16
N PRO A 120 -4.46 3.65 3.54
CA PRO A 120 -4.13 4.41 2.33
C PRO A 120 -4.99 4.07 1.11
N PHE A 121 -5.63 2.91 1.12
CA PHE A 121 -6.51 2.43 0.04
C PHE A 121 -7.98 2.35 0.48
N SER A 122 -8.41 3.10 1.51
CA SER A 122 -9.77 3.01 2.05
C SER A 122 -10.88 3.38 1.05
N ASP A 123 -10.56 4.07 -0.04
CA ASP A 123 -11.52 4.35 -1.13
C ASP A 123 -11.61 3.26 -2.19
N TRP A 124 -10.81 2.19 -2.05
CA TRP A 124 -10.93 0.97 -2.84
C TRP A 124 -11.96 -0.02 -2.28
N LEU A 125 -12.81 0.40 -1.35
CA LEU A 125 -13.96 -0.41 -0.96
C LEU A 125 -14.90 -0.59 -2.17
N PRO A 126 -15.41 -1.82 -2.43
CA PRO A 126 -16.27 -2.09 -3.59
C PRO A 126 -17.46 -1.13 -3.72
N GLU A 127 -18.08 -0.78 -2.59
CA GLU A 127 -19.23 0.14 -2.54
C GLU A 127 -18.87 1.55 -3.01
N LYS A 128 -17.66 2.01 -2.70
CA LYS A 128 -17.17 3.33 -3.09
C LYS A 128 -16.84 3.37 -4.58
N LEU A 129 -16.24 2.31 -5.14
CA LEU A 129 -15.79 2.30 -6.54
C LEU A 129 -16.89 2.54 -7.59
N ILE A 130 -18.16 2.30 -7.25
CA ILE A 130 -19.30 2.50 -8.14
C ILE A 130 -19.55 3.99 -8.42
N SER A 131 -19.16 4.89 -7.51
CA SER A 131 -19.25 6.34 -7.77
C SER A 131 -18.10 6.80 -8.66
N LYS A 132 -18.42 7.47 -9.78
CA LYS A 132 -17.50 7.91 -10.85
C LYS A 132 -16.28 8.76 -10.43
N ASN A 133 -16.21 9.19 -9.17
CA ASN A 133 -15.14 10.05 -8.65
C ASN A 133 -14.23 9.37 -7.59
N ASN A 134 -14.35 8.05 -7.35
CA ASN A 134 -13.54 7.37 -6.31
C ASN A 134 -12.15 7.02 -6.79
N GLN A 135 -11.37 8.07 -7.03
CA GLN A 135 -9.93 7.96 -7.04
C GLN A 135 -9.43 8.19 -5.62
N LEU A 136 -8.39 7.45 -5.24
CA LEU A 136 -7.68 7.70 -3.98
C LEU A 136 -7.27 9.17 -3.95
N GLU A 137 -7.57 9.89 -2.88
CA GLU A 137 -7.27 11.33 -2.74
C GLU A 137 -5.81 11.63 -3.12
N TRP A 138 -4.89 10.83 -2.61
CA TRP A 138 -3.47 10.97 -2.89
C TRP A 138 -3.07 10.66 -4.34
N TRP A 139 -3.79 9.77 -5.03
CA TRP A 139 -3.52 9.45 -6.43
C TRP A 139 -4.03 10.55 -7.37
N ASP A 140 -5.20 11.12 -7.07
CA ASP A 140 -5.73 12.26 -7.81
C ASP A 140 -4.79 13.47 -7.68
N ALA A 141 -4.37 13.80 -6.45
CA ALA A 141 -3.40 14.86 -6.20
C ALA A 141 -2.07 14.62 -6.95
N TYR A 142 -1.53 13.39 -6.89
CA TYR A 142 -0.36 13.01 -7.67
C TYR A 142 -0.57 13.24 -9.17
N THR A 143 -1.69 12.79 -9.73
CA THR A 143 -2.00 12.90 -11.16
C THR A 143 -2.11 14.36 -11.59
N LYS A 144 -2.81 15.19 -10.81
CA LYS A 144 -2.91 16.64 -11.04
C LYS A 144 -1.55 17.32 -11.05
N ILE A 145 -0.68 16.98 -10.10
CA ILE A 145 0.68 17.56 -10.02
C ILE A 145 1.56 17.07 -11.17
N LYS A 146 1.47 15.78 -11.53
CA LYS A 146 2.19 15.18 -12.68
C LYS A 146 1.83 15.90 -13.98
N CYS A 147 0.56 16.25 -14.19
CA CYS A 147 0.11 16.95 -15.39
C CYS A 147 0.41 18.45 -15.38
N ASN A 148 0.23 19.15 -14.25
CA ASN A 148 0.45 20.60 -14.17
C ASN A 148 0.92 21.03 -12.77
N ARG A 149 2.21 20.80 -12.50
CA ARG A 149 2.83 21.04 -11.19
C ARG A 149 2.66 22.47 -10.68
N PHE A 150 2.77 23.49 -11.54
CA PHE A 150 2.74 24.88 -11.08
C PHE A 150 1.35 25.34 -10.67
N THR A 151 0.32 24.87 -11.38
CA THR A 151 -1.08 25.22 -11.10
C THR A 151 -1.61 24.42 -9.92
N ASN A 152 -1.20 23.16 -9.80
CA ASN A 152 -1.75 22.21 -8.83
C ASN A 152 -0.86 21.99 -7.59
N LYS A 153 0.10 22.88 -7.32
CA LYS A 153 1.04 22.74 -6.19
C LYS A 153 0.37 22.62 -4.81
N ARG A 154 -0.85 23.14 -4.66
CA ARG A 154 -1.62 23.08 -3.41
C ARG A 154 -2.26 21.71 -3.14
N GLU A 155 -2.28 20.82 -4.13
CA GLU A 155 -2.78 19.45 -3.97
C GLU A 155 -1.83 18.59 -3.13
N ALA A 156 -0.53 18.93 -3.07
CA ALA A 156 0.45 18.23 -2.24
C ALA A 156 0.43 18.74 -0.80
N THR A 157 -0.62 18.37 -0.08
CA THR A 157 -0.75 18.65 1.35
C THR A 157 0.02 17.62 2.18
N LEU A 158 0.24 17.94 3.46
CA LEU A 158 0.89 17.05 4.43
C LEU A 158 0.15 15.71 4.53
N LYS A 159 -1.19 15.75 4.62
CA LYS A 159 -2.04 14.56 4.68
C LYS A 159 -1.91 13.70 3.42
N VAL A 160 -2.08 14.31 2.24
CA VAL A 160 -2.00 13.61 0.95
C VAL A 160 -0.64 12.92 0.77
N THR A 161 0.43 13.61 1.13
CA THR A 161 1.80 13.09 1.00
C THR A 161 2.05 11.93 1.97
N LEU A 162 1.57 12.04 3.21
CA LEU A 162 1.62 10.98 4.20
C LEU A 162 0.85 9.73 3.74
N GLU A 163 -0.35 9.92 3.19
CA GLU A 163 -1.17 8.82 2.66
C GLU A 163 -0.47 8.12 1.49
N ALA A 164 0.09 8.86 0.52
CA ALA A 164 0.87 8.28 -0.57
C ALA A 164 2.10 7.48 -0.07
N LEU A 165 2.84 8.02 0.90
CA LEU A 165 3.97 7.32 1.50
C LEU A 165 3.54 6.05 2.24
N SER A 166 2.43 6.10 2.97
CA SER A 166 1.87 4.93 3.64
C SER A 166 1.38 3.87 2.64
N ALA A 167 0.84 4.28 1.49
CA ALA A 167 0.45 3.41 0.38
C ALA A 167 1.67 2.66 -0.20
N LEU A 168 2.79 3.36 -0.38
CA LEU A 168 4.04 2.73 -0.82
C LEU A 168 4.61 1.79 0.24
N PHE A 169 4.61 2.21 1.50
CA PHE A 169 5.10 1.39 2.61
C PHE A 169 4.33 0.07 2.75
N VAL A 170 3.00 0.10 2.64
CA VAL A 170 2.19 -1.12 2.77
C VAL A 170 2.46 -2.09 1.62
N LEU A 171 2.60 -1.61 0.39
CA LEU A 171 2.94 -2.47 -0.76
C LEU A 171 4.32 -3.12 -0.59
N LEU A 172 5.32 -2.35 -0.16
CA LEU A 172 6.66 -2.86 0.13
C LEU A 172 6.64 -3.88 1.26
N SER A 173 5.83 -3.65 2.28
CA SER A 173 5.63 -4.57 3.40
C SER A 173 4.94 -5.87 2.97
N LEU A 174 4.13 -5.84 1.92
CA LEU A 174 3.36 -6.98 1.43
C LEU A 174 4.07 -7.80 0.34
N TYR A 175 4.91 -7.17 -0.48
CA TYR A 175 5.56 -7.81 -1.62
C TYR A 175 6.61 -8.87 -1.19
N PRO A 176 6.57 -10.11 -1.71
CA PRO A 176 7.44 -11.20 -1.24
C PRO A 176 8.94 -10.92 -1.28
N ASP A 177 9.48 -10.31 -2.33
CA ASP A 177 10.93 -10.07 -2.39
C ASP A 177 11.36 -8.93 -1.48
N THR A 178 10.56 -7.88 -1.37
CA THR A 178 10.84 -6.83 -0.38
C THR A 178 10.71 -7.38 1.04
N LYS A 179 9.75 -8.26 1.34
CA LYS A 179 9.69 -8.95 2.65
C LYS A 179 11.00 -9.68 3.00
N LYS A 180 11.56 -10.46 2.08
CA LYS A 180 12.86 -11.14 2.27
C LYS A 180 13.95 -10.14 2.62
N LEU A 181 13.95 -9.00 1.93
CA LEU A 181 14.92 -7.94 2.19
C LEU A 181 14.72 -7.29 3.55
N LEU A 182 13.49 -6.97 3.92
CA LEU A 182 13.15 -6.33 5.20
C LEU A 182 13.50 -7.24 6.39
N VAL A 183 13.34 -8.55 6.22
CA VAL A 183 13.86 -9.56 7.16
C VAL A 183 15.38 -9.46 7.27
N TYR A 184 16.09 -9.50 6.15
CA TYR A 184 17.55 -9.48 6.11
C TYR A 184 18.11 -8.22 6.79
N LYS A 185 17.46 -7.06 6.58
CA LYS A 185 17.81 -5.78 7.20
C LYS A 185 17.30 -5.61 8.64
N SER A 186 16.70 -6.64 9.26
CA SER A 186 16.13 -6.59 10.61
C SER A 186 15.06 -5.50 10.82
N ILE A 187 14.35 -5.15 9.74
CA ILE A 187 13.24 -4.19 9.75
C ILE A 187 11.93 -4.90 10.13
N ILE A 188 11.75 -6.14 9.67
CA ILE A 188 10.69 -6.99 10.19
C ILE A 188 11.15 -7.53 11.54
N LYS A 189 10.56 -7.00 12.60
CA LYS A 189 10.78 -7.49 13.96
C LYS A 189 9.79 -8.61 14.22
N SER A 190 10.34 -9.70 14.72
CA SER A 190 9.60 -10.89 15.07
C SER A 190 10.13 -11.38 16.41
N ARG A 191 9.24 -11.82 17.29
CA ARG A 191 9.65 -12.52 18.53
C ARG A 191 10.14 -13.95 18.25
N TYR A 192 10.07 -14.41 17.00
CA TYR A 192 10.39 -15.77 16.60
C TYR A 192 11.87 -16.01 16.22
N THR A 193 12.24 -17.29 16.27
CA THR A 193 13.45 -17.84 15.64
C THR A 193 13.35 -17.87 14.11
N GLY A 194 14.49 -18.01 13.41
CA GLY A 194 14.60 -17.90 11.94
C GLY A 194 13.65 -18.78 11.10
N ASP A 195 13.07 -19.84 11.66
CA ASP A 195 12.11 -20.70 10.95
C ASP A 195 10.77 -20.02 10.65
N HIS A 196 10.33 -19.09 11.49
CA HIS A 196 9.06 -18.37 11.29
C HIS A 196 9.18 -17.29 10.23
N ILE A 197 10.38 -16.73 10.11
CA ILE A 197 10.76 -15.82 9.03
C ILE A 197 10.65 -16.54 7.68
N ASN A 198 11.05 -17.81 7.61
CA ASN A 198 10.88 -18.62 6.38
C ASN A 198 9.41 -18.84 6.00
N VAL A 199 8.50 -18.88 6.98
CA VAL A 199 7.05 -18.98 6.73
C VAL A 199 6.50 -17.67 6.12
N LEU A 200 6.92 -16.50 6.64
CA LEU A 200 6.59 -15.19 6.06
C LEU A 200 7.06 -15.07 4.61
N ILE A 201 8.29 -15.50 4.34
CA ILE A 201 8.92 -15.44 3.01
C ILE A 201 8.18 -16.33 2.00
N LYS A 202 7.72 -17.51 2.42
CA LYS A 202 7.07 -18.49 1.54
C LYS A 202 5.60 -18.18 1.23
N GLY A 203 5.05 -17.08 1.75
CA GLY A 203 3.65 -16.67 1.51
C GLY A 203 2.60 -17.71 1.94
N SER A 204 3.03 -18.75 2.66
CA SER A 204 2.26 -19.95 2.92
C SER A 204 1.86 -19.97 4.39
N ILE A 205 0.98 -19.05 4.78
CA ILE A 205 0.21 -19.22 6.02
C ILE A 205 -0.93 -20.21 5.74
N LYS A 206 -0.60 -21.38 5.17
CA LYS A 206 -1.57 -22.49 5.09
C LYS A 206 -1.61 -23.13 6.48
N LYS A 207 -2.57 -22.69 7.29
CA LYS A 207 -3.03 -23.36 8.53
C LYS A 207 -1.91 -23.91 9.41
N ASN A 208 -0.98 -23.07 9.85
CA ASN A 208 -0.12 -23.47 10.96
C ASN A 208 -0.96 -23.44 12.25
N LYS A 209 -1.44 -24.62 12.65
CA LYS A 209 -2.19 -24.90 13.91
C LYS A 209 -1.38 -24.64 15.20
N GLY A 210 -0.31 -23.84 15.16
CA GLY A 210 0.64 -23.70 16.26
C GLY A 210 1.11 -22.28 16.57
N LEU A 211 0.74 -21.27 15.77
CA LEU A 211 1.01 -19.87 16.14
C LEU A 211 -0.02 -19.49 17.20
N LYS A 212 0.44 -19.20 18.43
CA LYS A 212 -0.44 -18.69 19.49
C LYS A 212 -1.04 -17.36 19.02
N GLU A 213 -2.33 -17.15 19.26
CA GLU A 213 -3.15 -15.98 18.84
C GLU A 213 -2.62 -14.59 19.25
N HIS A 214 -1.45 -14.50 19.91
CA HIS A 214 -0.97 -13.30 20.60
C HIS A 214 0.38 -12.77 20.06
N GLU A 215 0.90 -13.31 18.96
CA GLU A 215 2.25 -13.01 18.50
C GLU A 215 2.27 -12.18 17.21
N ILE A 216 2.40 -10.87 17.38
CA ILE A 216 2.38 -9.83 16.34
C ILE A 216 3.73 -9.78 15.62
N ILE A 217 3.72 -9.96 14.29
CA ILE A 217 4.86 -9.69 13.42
C ILE A 217 4.71 -8.27 12.91
N LEU A 218 5.77 -7.46 13.05
CA LEU A 218 5.70 -6.03 12.82
C LEU A 218 6.81 -5.58 11.86
N VAL A 219 6.45 -4.82 10.84
CA VAL A 219 7.38 -4.04 10.02
C VAL A 219 7.42 -2.64 10.59
N GLU A 220 8.58 -2.12 10.93
CA GLU A 220 8.71 -0.77 11.47
C GLU A 220 9.75 0.06 10.72
N THR A 221 9.40 1.31 10.48
CA THR A 221 10.31 2.38 10.08
C THR A 221 10.21 3.51 11.11
N PRO A 222 11.03 4.56 11.02
CA PRO A 222 10.86 5.72 11.89
C PRO A 222 9.52 6.44 11.74
N LEU A 223 8.81 6.30 10.60
CA LEU A 223 7.52 6.96 10.37
C LEU A 223 6.31 6.01 10.47
N PHE A 224 6.46 4.72 10.12
CA PHE A 224 5.33 3.81 9.99
C PHE A 224 5.56 2.46 10.67
N GLY A 225 4.47 1.88 11.16
CA GLY A 225 4.38 0.51 11.61
C GLY A 225 3.32 -0.25 10.82
N TYR A 226 3.57 -1.51 10.50
CA TYR A 226 2.60 -2.41 9.87
C TYR A 226 2.58 -3.77 10.57
N VAL A 227 1.40 -4.18 11.03
CA VAL A 227 1.18 -5.47 11.70
C VAL A 227 0.68 -6.48 10.67
N PHE A 228 1.37 -7.62 10.55
CA PHE A 228 0.82 -8.75 9.80
C PHE A 228 -0.25 -9.43 10.63
N GLU A 229 -1.47 -9.46 10.11
CA GLU A 229 -2.53 -10.30 10.67
C GLU A 229 -2.16 -11.78 10.49
N GLY A 230 -2.07 -12.52 11.59
CA GLY A 230 -2.07 -13.98 11.53
C GLY A 230 -3.34 -14.43 10.82
N SER A 231 -3.25 -15.40 9.91
CA SER A 231 -4.41 -15.86 9.15
C SER A 231 -5.46 -16.45 10.08
N ASP A 232 -6.42 -15.65 10.53
CA ASP A 232 -7.61 -16.15 11.16
C ASP A 232 -8.38 -16.95 10.13
N SER A 233 -8.32 -18.28 10.29
CA SER A 233 -8.86 -19.28 9.38
C SER A 233 -10.37 -19.17 9.10
N ASN A 234 -11.07 -18.20 9.70
CA ASN A 234 -12.50 -17.96 9.55
C ASN A 234 -12.87 -16.80 8.61
N ARG A 235 -11.97 -15.85 8.28
CA ARG A 235 -12.35 -14.67 7.45
C ARG A 235 -12.31 -14.89 5.92
N GLN A 236 -11.73 -15.98 5.43
CA GLN A 236 -11.64 -16.25 3.98
C GLN A 236 -12.90 -16.89 3.37
N LYS A 237 -13.90 -17.30 4.16
CA LYS A 237 -15.06 -18.03 3.63
C LYS A 237 -16.26 -17.16 3.22
N GLU A 238 -16.31 -15.88 3.58
CA GLU A 238 -17.53 -15.08 3.40
C GLU A 238 -17.56 -14.19 2.15
N THR A 239 -16.45 -14.04 1.43
CA THR A 239 -16.40 -13.13 0.26
C THR A 239 -16.57 -13.80 -1.12
N CYS A 240 -16.80 -15.11 -1.19
CA CYS A 240 -17.04 -15.82 -2.46
C CYS A 240 -18.53 -15.93 -2.87
N TYR A 241 -19.45 -15.22 -2.22
CA TYR A 241 -20.90 -15.35 -2.49
C TYR A 241 -21.60 -14.15 -3.16
N PHE A 242 -20.86 -13.15 -3.62
CA PHE A 242 -21.44 -12.04 -4.41
C PHE A 242 -21.11 -12.17 -5.89
N ASP A 243 -21.54 -13.28 -6.51
CA ASP A 243 -21.72 -13.36 -7.97
C ASP A 243 -22.69 -14.50 -8.28
N HIS A 244 -23.99 -14.17 -8.31
CA HIS A 244 -25.05 -14.82 -9.12
C HIS A 244 -26.43 -14.25 -8.73
N GLN A 245 -26.69 -12.96 -9.00
CA GLN A 245 -28.07 -12.46 -8.98
C GLN A 245 -28.28 -11.11 -9.72
N LEU A 246 -27.73 -10.95 -10.93
CA LEU A 246 -28.19 -9.90 -11.86
C LEU A 246 -28.24 -10.40 -13.31
N ALA A 247 -28.82 -11.58 -13.51
CA ALA A 247 -29.29 -12.04 -14.81
C ALA A 247 -30.78 -12.36 -14.70
N GLY A 248 -31.62 -11.38 -15.01
CA GLY A 248 -33.06 -11.56 -15.09
C GLY A 248 -33.81 -10.30 -14.71
N ILE A 249 -34.09 -9.45 -15.70
CA ILE A 249 -35.40 -8.87 -16.00
C ILE A 249 -35.28 -8.27 -17.41
N CYS A 250 -35.78 -9.03 -18.39
CA CYS A 250 -36.44 -8.45 -19.54
C CYS A 250 -37.88 -8.15 -19.12
N VAL A 251 -38.31 -6.90 -19.26
CA VAL A 251 -39.55 -6.51 -19.98
C VAL A 251 -39.24 -5.21 -20.69
#